data_AF-A0A372MEE8-F1
#
_entry.id   AF-A0A372MEE8-F1
#
_cell.length_a   1.000
_cell.length_b   1.000
_cell.length_c   1.000
_cell.angle_alpha   90.00
_cell.angle_beta   90.00
_cell.angle_gamma   90.00
#
_symmetry.space_group_name_H-M   'P 1'
#
loop_
_entity.id
_entity.type
_entity.pdbx_description
1 polymer ?
#
loop_
_entity_poly.entity_id
_entity_poly.type
_entity_poly.pdbx_seq_one_letter_code
_entity_poly.pdbx_strand_id
1 'polypeptide(L)'
;MPKRYLTLTGPISFARKVLVPATEADKERLGTLGYPGTVAPLDMALGIDKIPGKMSLPLMLETAYWAQDQGSYQEAEDQIRRTLHLDVGDDTVRKVANLVGAIVFMHDQRRADEAYRILAEGSGTLDFPYDRDGVLYIEMDGAAFNTRHPGRDDSTWRENKLGIVFSSDAVHFLGCEDGGDVEKFYIDRKEYADYIGSSHEFGKHLFSAALRSGYRTYRRTVIISLCGIVEIPKMVVTFSLFWL
;
A
#
# COMPACT_ATOMS: atom_id res chain seq x y z
N MET A 1 -3.76 -36.91 -6.13
CA MET A 1 -2.60 -37.60 -6.72
C MET A 1 -1.32 -36.91 -6.26
N PRO A 2 -0.24 -37.65 -5.94
CA PRO A 2 1.05 -37.06 -5.61
C PRO A 2 1.62 -36.32 -6.83
N LYS A 3 2.03 -35.06 -6.66
CA LYS A 3 2.74 -34.33 -7.71
C LYS A 3 4.19 -34.78 -7.72
N ARG A 4 4.73 -35.07 -8.90
CA ARG A 4 6.14 -35.44 -9.12
C ARG A 4 6.88 -34.28 -9.74
N TYR A 5 7.98 -33.89 -9.12
CA TYR A 5 8.90 -32.87 -9.65
C TYR A 5 10.25 -33.52 -9.89
N LEU A 6 10.83 -33.27 -11.06
CA LEU A 6 12.18 -33.73 -11.39
C LEU A 6 13.18 -32.71 -10.83
N THR A 7 14.10 -33.15 -9.97
CA THR A 7 15.19 -32.31 -9.48
C THR A 7 16.55 -32.87 -9.95
N LEU A 8 17.62 -32.10 -9.73
CA LEU A 8 19.00 -32.53 -10.02
C LEU A 8 19.40 -33.80 -9.24
N THR A 9 18.71 -34.11 -8.13
CA THR A 9 18.97 -35.29 -7.30
C THR A 9 17.99 -36.45 -7.58
N GLY A 10 17.08 -36.29 -8.55
CA GLY A 10 16.10 -37.28 -8.94
C GLY A 10 14.64 -36.82 -8.77
N PRO A 11 13.66 -37.69 -9.07
CA PRO A 11 12.26 -37.35 -8.92
C PRO A 11 11.86 -37.28 -7.44
N ILE A 12 11.41 -36.11 -6.99
CA ILE A 12 10.79 -35.92 -5.68
C ILE A 12 9.27 -35.94 -5.86
N SER A 13 8.59 -36.79 -5.08
CA SER A 13 7.13 -36.81 -5.00
C SER A 13 6.68 -36.27 -3.66
N PHE A 14 5.73 -35.33 -3.66
CA PHE A 14 5.06 -34.92 -2.44
C PHE A 14 3.55 -35.11 -2.51
N ALA A 15 2.96 -35.41 -1.36
CA ALA A 15 1.52 -35.53 -1.18
C ALA A 15 1.07 -34.54 -0.10
N ARG A 16 0.26 -33.57 -0.49
CA ARG A 16 -0.42 -32.68 0.46
C ARG A 16 -1.56 -33.48 1.11
N LYS A 17 -1.33 -33.99 2.33
CA LYS A 17 -2.36 -34.67 3.13
C LYS A 17 -3.17 -33.64 3.91
N VAL A 18 -4.48 -33.83 3.92
CA VAL A 18 -5.41 -33.06 4.77
C VAL A 18 -5.96 -34.02 5.81
N LEU A 19 -5.84 -33.64 7.07
CA LEU A 19 -6.36 -34.35 8.23
C LEU A 19 -7.69 -33.69 8.62
N VAL A 20 -8.68 -34.52 8.88
CA VAL A 20 -10.01 -34.15 9.37
C VAL A 20 -10.15 -34.60 10.83
N PRO A 21 -11.01 -33.96 11.63
CA PRO A 21 -11.23 -34.35 13.02
C PRO A 21 -11.94 -35.70 13.05
N ALA A 22 -11.56 -36.57 13.97
CA ALA A 22 -12.22 -37.86 14.15
C ALA A 22 -13.55 -37.72 14.90
N THR A 23 -13.65 -36.72 15.77
CA THR A 23 -14.82 -36.45 16.62
C THR A 23 -15.20 -34.95 16.62
N GLU A 24 -16.43 -34.63 17.02
CA GLU A 24 -16.84 -33.22 17.19
C GLU A 24 -16.03 -32.51 18.30
N ALA A 25 -15.59 -33.23 19.34
CA ALA A 25 -14.71 -32.68 20.37
C ALA A 25 -13.33 -32.28 19.79
N ASP A 26 -12.77 -33.07 18.87
CA ASP A 26 -11.53 -32.73 18.17
C ASP A 26 -11.71 -31.51 17.26
N LYS A 27 -12.88 -31.40 16.61
CA LYS A 27 -13.22 -30.25 15.76
C LYS A 27 -13.34 -28.97 16.56
N GLU A 28 -13.97 -29.02 17.73
CA GLU A 28 -14.04 -27.88 18.66
C GLU A 28 -12.65 -27.47 19.14
N ARG A 29 -11.80 -28.45 19.48
CA ARG A 29 -10.40 -28.22 19.86
C ARG A 29 -9.55 -27.64 18.72
N LEU A 30 -9.81 -28.01 17.48
CA LEU A 30 -9.19 -27.37 16.32
C LEU A 30 -9.68 -25.94 16.10
N GLY A 31 -10.97 -25.68 16.36
CA GLY A 31 -11.56 -24.35 16.33
C GLY A 31 -10.89 -23.39 17.31
N THR A 32 -10.63 -23.81 18.55
CA THR A 32 -9.93 -22.98 19.55
C THR A 32 -8.48 -22.66 19.17
N LEU A 33 -7.84 -23.52 18.37
CA LEU A 33 -6.49 -23.29 17.82
C LEU A 33 -6.49 -22.42 16.55
N GLY A 34 -7.66 -21.98 16.08
CA GLY A 34 -7.84 -21.11 14.92
C GLY A 34 -7.92 -21.85 13.58
N TYR A 35 -8.21 -23.15 13.58
CA TYR A 35 -8.37 -23.93 12.35
C TYR A 35 -9.85 -24.15 12.01
N PRO A 36 -10.24 -24.11 10.72
CA PRO A 36 -11.62 -24.33 10.27
C PRO A 36 -12.01 -25.83 10.28
N GLY A 37 -11.50 -26.60 11.25
CA GLY A 37 -11.79 -28.03 11.39
C GLY A 37 -11.00 -28.94 10.44
N THR A 38 -9.99 -28.46 9.72
CA THR A 38 -9.06 -29.32 8.98
C THR A 38 -7.63 -28.83 9.14
N VAL A 39 -6.67 -29.76 9.06
CA VAL A 39 -5.25 -29.47 9.23
C VAL A 39 -4.47 -30.08 8.07
N ALA A 40 -3.57 -29.31 7.47
CA ALA A 40 -2.63 -29.80 6.47
C ALA A 40 -1.21 -29.67 7.04
N PRO A 41 -0.56 -30.77 7.48
CA PRO A 41 0.75 -30.70 8.13
C PRO A 41 1.83 -30.03 7.29
N LEU A 42 1.78 -30.21 5.96
CA LEU A 42 2.69 -29.53 5.04
C LEU A 42 2.48 -28.01 5.04
N ASP A 43 1.22 -27.56 5.02
CA ASP A 43 0.89 -26.13 5.04
C ASP A 43 1.36 -25.48 6.36
N MET A 44 1.22 -26.20 7.49
CA MET A 44 1.71 -25.75 8.80
C MET A 44 3.24 -25.67 8.83
N ALA A 45 3.92 -26.69 8.30
CA ALA A 45 5.38 -26.70 8.24
C ALA A 45 5.93 -25.56 7.37
N LEU A 46 5.16 -25.13 6.37
CA LEU A 46 5.47 -23.99 5.50
C LEU A 46 4.94 -22.64 6.05
N GLY A 47 4.17 -22.65 7.14
CA GLY A 47 3.58 -21.44 7.74
C GLY A 47 2.50 -20.77 6.88
N ILE A 48 1.89 -21.48 5.94
CA ILE A 48 0.87 -20.96 5.00
C ILE A 48 -0.55 -21.41 5.37
N ASP A 49 -0.70 -22.18 6.45
CA ASP A 49 -1.95 -22.78 6.90
C ASP A 49 -3.00 -21.74 7.32
N LYS A 50 -2.56 -20.60 7.88
CA LYS A 50 -3.43 -19.49 8.32
C LYS A 50 -3.51 -18.34 7.33
N ILE A 51 -2.79 -18.43 6.22
CA ILE A 51 -2.66 -17.35 5.24
C ILE A 51 -3.74 -17.53 4.14
N PRO A 52 -4.48 -16.47 3.78
CA PRO A 52 -5.41 -16.53 2.65
C PRO A 52 -4.74 -16.99 1.37
N GLY A 53 -5.39 -17.89 0.63
CA GLY A 53 -4.86 -18.44 -0.62
C GLY A 53 -3.80 -19.54 -0.46
N LYS A 54 -3.33 -19.85 0.77
CA LYS A 54 -2.27 -20.84 1.02
C LYS A 54 -1.03 -20.60 0.15
N MET A 55 -0.65 -19.33 0.08
CA MET A 55 0.48 -18.84 -0.70
C MET A 55 1.63 -18.46 0.23
N SER A 56 2.86 -18.63 -0.24
CA SER A 56 4.03 -18.06 0.40
C SER A 56 3.97 -16.53 0.34
N LEU A 57 4.57 -15.84 1.32
CA LEU A 57 4.62 -14.37 1.37
C LEU A 57 5.13 -13.72 0.05
N PRO A 58 6.23 -14.19 -0.60
CA PRO A 58 6.68 -13.60 -1.86
C PRO A 58 5.61 -13.66 -2.96
N LEU A 59 4.92 -14.81 -3.08
CA LEU A 59 3.84 -14.97 -4.05
C LEU A 59 2.64 -14.07 -3.74
N MET A 60 2.34 -13.82 -2.46
CA MET A 60 1.29 -12.87 -2.09
C MET A 60 1.62 -11.45 -2.50
N LEU A 61 2.86 -11.01 -2.25
CA LEU A 61 3.33 -9.68 -2.65
C LEU A 61 3.30 -9.52 -4.17
N GLU A 62 3.77 -10.53 -4.89
CA GLU A 62 3.72 -10.55 -6.35
C GLU A 62 2.28 -10.50 -6.88
N THR A 63 1.37 -11.28 -6.28
CA THR A 63 -0.07 -11.26 -6.62
C THR A 63 -0.69 -9.88 -6.37
N ALA A 64 -0.34 -9.25 -5.24
CA ALA A 64 -0.81 -7.91 -4.90
C ALA A 64 -0.22 -6.83 -5.82
N TYR A 65 0.99 -7.02 -6.33
CA TYR A 65 1.60 -6.15 -7.34
C TYR A 65 0.81 -6.21 -8.65
N TRP A 66 0.58 -7.42 -9.21
CA TRP A 66 -0.21 -7.57 -10.43
C TRP A 66 -1.65 -7.07 -10.27
N ALA A 67 -2.23 -7.21 -9.07
CA ALA A 67 -3.56 -6.67 -8.78
C ALA A 67 -3.62 -5.13 -8.80
N GLN A 68 -2.52 -4.45 -8.50
CA GLN A 68 -2.42 -2.98 -8.54
C GLN A 68 -2.04 -2.45 -9.92
N ASP A 69 -1.22 -3.20 -10.65
CA ASP A 69 -0.71 -2.82 -11.97
C ASP A 69 -1.75 -3.00 -13.09
N GLN A 70 -2.68 -3.94 -12.92
CA GLN A 70 -3.70 -4.27 -13.92
C GLN A 70 -5.04 -3.57 -13.65
N GLY A 71 -5.85 -3.40 -14.69
CA GLY A 71 -7.15 -2.72 -14.60
C GLY A 71 -8.25 -3.55 -13.94
N SER A 72 -8.04 -4.86 -13.78
CA SER A 72 -8.97 -5.76 -13.10
C SER A 72 -8.27 -6.99 -12.52
N TYR A 73 -8.95 -7.68 -11.59
CA TYR A 73 -8.45 -8.94 -11.03
C TYR A 73 -8.38 -10.08 -12.06
N GLN A 74 -9.22 -10.04 -13.10
CA GLN A 74 -9.18 -11.01 -14.19
C GLN A 74 -7.92 -10.82 -15.06
N GLU A 75 -7.57 -9.57 -15.35
CA GLU A 75 -6.33 -9.24 -16.06
C GLU A 75 -5.10 -9.59 -15.21
N ALA A 76 -5.16 -9.35 -13.89
CA ALA A 76 -4.10 -9.78 -12.98
C ALA A 76 -3.92 -11.30 -12.95
N GLU A 77 -5.01 -12.08 -12.93
CA GLU A 77 -4.97 -13.54 -13.09
C GLU A 77 -4.26 -13.94 -14.39
N ASP A 78 -4.62 -13.32 -15.51
CA ASP A 78 -4.02 -13.62 -16.81
C ASP A 78 -2.52 -13.30 -16.85
N GLN A 79 -2.09 -12.19 -16.23
CA GLN A 79 -0.66 -11.86 -16.13
C GLN A 79 0.10 -12.81 -15.22
N ILE A 80 -0.47 -13.18 -14.07
CA ILE A 80 0.12 -14.18 -13.17
C ILE A 80 0.31 -15.51 -13.90
N ARG A 81 -0.69 -15.93 -14.69
CA ARG A 81 -0.61 -17.14 -15.50
C ARG A 81 0.48 -17.07 -16.57
N ARG A 82 0.63 -15.93 -17.24
CA ARG A 82 1.63 -15.73 -18.31
C ARG A 82 3.04 -15.62 -17.77
N THR A 83 3.24 -14.88 -16.68
CA THR A 83 4.56 -14.53 -16.15
C THR A 83 5.09 -15.55 -15.14
N LEU A 84 4.24 -16.02 -14.22
CA LEU A 84 4.64 -16.94 -13.16
C LEU A 84 4.33 -18.40 -13.50
N HIS A 85 3.56 -18.65 -14.57
CA HIS A 85 3.06 -19.99 -14.93
C HIS A 85 2.28 -20.66 -13.80
N LEU A 86 1.58 -19.85 -13.00
CA LEU A 86 0.72 -20.29 -11.90
C LEU A 86 -0.74 -20.03 -12.23
N ASP A 87 -1.61 -20.97 -11.87
CA ASP A 87 -3.05 -20.79 -12.01
C ASP A 87 -3.63 -20.27 -10.70
N VAL A 88 -3.96 -18.98 -10.68
CA VAL A 88 -4.51 -18.26 -9.53
C VAL A 88 -5.79 -17.56 -9.98
N GLY A 89 -6.94 -18.01 -9.49
CA GLY A 89 -8.22 -17.38 -9.87
C GLY A 89 -8.37 -15.97 -9.32
N ASP A 90 -9.09 -15.13 -10.04
CA ASP A 90 -9.45 -13.74 -9.72
C ASP A 90 -9.90 -13.51 -8.26
N ASP A 91 -10.75 -14.40 -7.71
CA ASP A 91 -11.23 -14.30 -6.32
C ASP A 91 -10.09 -14.45 -5.30
N THR A 92 -9.10 -15.29 -5.62
CA THR A 92 -7.89 -15.45 -4.80
C THR A 92 -7.01 -14.21 -4.91
N VAL A 93 -6.82 -13.68 -6.11
CA VAL A 93 -6.10 -12.41 -6.33
C VAL A 93 -6.71 -11.30 -5.49
N ARG A 94 -8.03 -11.12 -5.57
CA ARG A 94 -8.78 -10.12 -4.80
C ARG A 94 -8.61 -10.28 -3.29
N LYS A 95 -8.71 -11.52 -2.77
CA LYS A 95 -8.53 -11.79 -1.32
C LYS A 95 -7.12 -11.45 -0.85
N VAL A 96 -6.11 -11.82 -1.63
CA VAL A 96 -4.70 -11.54 -1.31
C VAL A 96 -4.43 -10.03 -1.37
N ALA A 97 -4.86 -9.35 -2.43
CA ALA A 97 -4.71 -7.92 -2.60
C ALA A 97 -5.37 -7.14 -1.45
N ASN A 98 -6.61 -7.50 -1.08
CA ASN A 98 -7.31 -6.87 0.05
C ASN A 98 -6.60 -7.09 1.39
N LEU A 99 -6.05 -8.28 1.63
CA LEU A 99 -5.30 -8.54 2.86
C LEU A 99 -4.03 -7.70 2.92
N VAL A 100 -3.23 -7.72 1.84
CA VAL A 100 -1.98 -6.95 1.78
C VAL A 100 -2.26 -5.46 1.90
N GLY A 101 -3.25 -4.95 1.16
CA GLY A 101 -3.70 -3.56 1.24
C GLY A 101 -4.15 -3.17 2.64
N ALA A 102 -4.93 -4.01 3.33
CA ALA A 102 -5.34 -3.75 4.71
C ALA A 102 -4.15 -3.68 5.67
N ILE A 103 -3.15 -4.56 5.52
CA ILE A 103 -1.94 -4.52 6.36
C ILE A 103 -1.15 -3.24 6.15
N VAL A 104 -0.93 -2.85 4.89
CA VAL A 104 -0.22 -1.61 4.53
C VAL A 104 -0.98 -0.40 5.06
N PHE A 105 -2.28 -0.32 4.82
CA PHE A 105 -3.14 0.76 5.30
C PHE A 105 -3.12 0.89 6.83
N MET A 106 -3.27 -0.22 7.57
CA MET A 106 -3.21 -0.20 9.04
C MET A 106 -1.84 0.20 9.58
N HIS A 107 -0.76 -0.14 8.86
CA HIS A 107 0.58 0.32 9.21
C HIS A 107 0.72 1.83 8.99
N ASP A 108 0.24 2.34 7.86
CA ASP A 108 0.33 3.76 7.52
C ASP A 108 -0.55 4.62 8.42
N GLN A 109 -1.76 4.17 8.76
CA GLN A 109 -2.64 4.84 9.71
C GLN A 109 -1.98 4.97 11.09
N ARG A 110 -1.35 3.91 11.60
CA ARG A 110 -0.62 3.96 12.88
C ARG A 110 0.52 4.99 12.84
N ARG A 111 1.26 5.06 11.74
CA ARG A 111 2.34 6.05 11.56
C ARG A 111 1.81 7.48 11.42
N ALA A 112 0.66 7.64 10.79
CA ALA A 112 -0.02 8.93 10.66
C ALA A 112 -0.50 9.44 12.02
N ASP A 113 -1.17 8.59 12.79
CA ASP A 113 -1.63 8.93 14.13
C ASP A 113 -0.47 9.22 15.09
N GLU A 114 0.61 8.44 15.04
CA GLU A 114 1.80 8.70 15.86
C GLU A 114 2.46 10.04 15.54
N ALA A 115 2.68 10.32 14.26
CA ALA A 115 3.26 11.58 13.81
C ALA A 115 2.39 12.77 14.23
N TYR A 116 1.07 12.64 14.09
CA TYR A 116 0.12 13.66 14.48
C TYR A 116 0.09 13.88 16.00
N ARG A 117 0.13 12.79 16.78
CA ARG A 117 0.17 12.84 18.23
C ARG A 117 1.39 13.60 18.73
N ILE A 118 2.58 13.35 18.18
CA ILE A 118 3.81 14.09 18.51
C ILE A 118 3.61 15.60 18.26
N LEU A 119 2.96 15.96 17.15
CA LEU A 119 2.68 17.36 16.79
C LEU A 119 1.63 18.04 17.70
N ALA A 120 0.60 17.28 18.10
CA ALA A 120 -0.54 17.78 18.88
C ALA A 120 -0.24 17.88 20.37
N GLU A 121 0.40 16.86 20.94
CA GLU A 121 0.67 16.75 22.37
C GLU A 121 2.00 17.38 22.79
N GLY A 122 2.85 17.76 21.82
CA GLY A 122 4.19 18.32 22.11
C GLY A 122 5.11 17.34 22.84
N SER A 123 4.78 16.05 22.81
CA SER A 123 5.43 14.97 23.57
C SER A 123 6.79 14.55 23.01
N GLY A 124 7.19 15.12 21.86
CA GLY A 124 8.52 15.01 21.29
C GLY A 124 8.93 16.31 20.59
N THR A 125 10.19 16.69 20.69
CA THR A 125 10.75 17.78 19.90
C THR A 125 10.98 17.26 18.49
N LEU A 126 10.08 17.59 17.56
CA LEU A 126 10.41 17.48 16.14
C LEU A 126 11.50 18.52 15.88
N ASP A 127 12.75 18.06 15.77
CA ASP A 127 13.87 18.93 15.46
C ASP A 127 13.79 19.31 13.98
N PHE A 128 13.91 20.61 13.73
CA PHE A 128 13.74 21.20 12.42
C PHE A 128 15.03 21.91 12.04
N PRO A 129 16.06 21.13 11.62
CA PRO A 129 17.39 21.67 11.42
C PRO A 129 17.48 22.63 10.22
N TYR A 130 16.53 22.54 9.27
CA TYR A 130 16.53 23.32 8.02
C TYR A 130 17.90 23.32 7.31
N ASP A 131 18.58 22.18 7.38
CA ASP A 131 19.96 21.96 6.96
C ASP A 131 20.09 21.47 5.51
N ARG A 132 18.98 21.02 4.90
CA ARG A 132 18.96 20.63 3.49
C ARG A 132 18.60 21.81 2.59
N ASP A 133 19.49 22.08 1.65
CA ASP A 133 19.20 22.89 0.48
C ASP A 133 18.27 22.12 -0.46
N GLY A 134 17.43 22.84 -1.20
CA GLY A 134 16.42 22.25 -2.09
C GLY A 134 14.98 22.59 -1.71
N VAL A 135 14.04 21.93 -2.38
CA VAL A 135 12.60 22.14 -2.22
C VAL A 135 11.91 20.80 -1.99
N LEU A 136 11.08 20.72 -0.97
CA LEU A 136 10.11 19.65 -0.82
C LEU A 136 8.83 20.04 -1.57
N TYR A 137 8.41 19.22 -2.52
CA TYR A 137 7.16 19.37 -3.24
C TYR A 137 6.11 18.44 -2.67
N ILE A 138 4.91 18.97 -2.44
CA ILE A 138 3.74 18.21 -2.01
C ILE A 138 2.64 18.53 -3.00
N GLU A 139 2.21 17.54 -3.75
CA GLU A 139 1.08 17.63 -4.67
C GLU A 139 -0.10 16.89 -4.07
N MET A 140 -1.30 17.45 -4.16
CA MET A 140 -2.51 16.77 -3.73
C MET A 140 -3.67 17.00 -4.70
N ASP A 141 -4.45 15.94 -4.88
CA ASP A 141 -5.68 15.93 -5.67
C ASP A 141 -6.74 15.05 -5.01
N GLY A 142 -7.98 15.18 -5.44
CA GLY A 142 -9.14 14.49 -4.93
C GLY A 142 -10.06 14.03 -6.05
N ALA A 143 -10.55 12.80 -5.95
CA ALA A 143 -11.53 12.24 -6.86
C ALA A 143 -12.75 11.74 -6.07
N ALA A 144 -13.95 12.12 -6.51
CA ALA A 144 -15.18 11.57 -5.98
C ALA A 144 -15.56 10.29 -6.74
N PHE A 145 -15.95 9.25 -6.00
CA PHE A 145 -16.44 8.00 -6.58
C PHE A 145 -17.68 7.50 -5.83
N ASN A 146 -18.48 6.70 -6.52
CA ASN A 146 -19.73 6.18 -5.98
C ASN A 146 -19.54 4.74 -5.48
N THR A 147 -19.99 4.47 -4.26
CA THR A 147 -20.01 3.15 -3.63
C THR A 147 -21.43 2.59 -3.59
N ARG A 148 -21.59 1.30 -3.90
CA ARG A 148 -22.89 0.60 -3.88
C ARG A 148 -23.58 0.59 -2.52
N HIS A 149 -22.81 0.74 -1.45
CA HIS A 149 -23.32 0.73 -0.09
C HIS A 149 -23.23 2.13 0.51
N PRO A 150 -24.34 2.67 1.04
CA PRO A 150 -24.33 3.94 1.74
C PRO A 150 -23.42 3.86 2.96
N GLY A 151 -22.86 5.01 3.32
CA GLY A 151 -21.95 5.14 4.45
C GLY A 151 -22.71 5.49 5.71
N ARG A 152 -21.97 6.02 6.67
CA ARG A 152 -22.55 6.50 7.94
C ARG A 152 -23.56 7.64 7.76
N ASP A 153 -23.44 8.40 6.67
CA ASP A 153 -24.26 9.59 6.39
C ASP A 153 -25.29 9.35 5.27
N ASP A 154 -25.65 8.08 5.01
CA ASP A 154 -26.53 7.64 3.91
C ASP A 154 -26.08 8.00 2.47
N SER A 155 -24.96 8.72 2.35
CA SER A 155 -24.34 9.03 1.06
C SER A 155 -23.59 7.82 0.49
N THR A 156 -23.83 7.55 -0.80
CA THR A 156 -23.06 6.62 -1.64
C THR A 156 -21.83 7.27 -2.24
N TRP A 157 -21.69 8.59 -2.16
CA TRP A 157 -20.49 9.28 -2.64
C TRP A 157 -19.40 9.23 -1.58
N ARG A 158 -18.18 8.94 -2.05
CA ARG A 158 -16.94 8.97 -1.27
C ARG A 158 -15.93 9.83 -2.00
N GLU A 159 -15.12 10.51 -1.22
CA GLU A 159 -13.95 11.21 -1.73
C GLU A 159 -12.72 10.33 -1.47
N ASN A 160 -11.93 10.10 -2.52
CA ASN A 160 -10.58 9.60 -2.43
C ASN A 160 -9.63 10.79 -2.59
N LYS A 161 -8.73 10.98 -1.63
CA LYS A 161 -7.68 11.98 -1.73
C LYS A 161 -6.34 11.30 -1.95
N LEU A 162 -5.58 11.84 -2.89
CA LEU A 162 -4.26 11.37 -3.25
C LEU A 162 -3.27 12.51 -3.04
N GLY A 163 -2.14 12.18 -2.44
CA GLY A 163 -1.02 13.06 -2.21
C GLY A 163 0.28 12.41 -2.68
N ILE A 164 1.14 13.21 -3.29
CA ILE A 164 2.49 12.81 -3.69
C ILE A 164 3.46 13.79 -3.06
N VAL A 165 4.49 13.27 -2.40
CA VAL A 165 5.56 14.05 -1.81
C VAL A 165 6.89 13.64 -2.43
N PHE A 166 7.66 14.61 -2.90
CA PHE A 166 9.00 14.38 -3.47
C PHE A 166 9.89 15.59 -3.23
N SER A 167 11.21 15.41 -3.26
CA SER A 167 12.16 16.51 -3.15
C SER A 167 12.79 16.85 -4.50
N SER A 168 13.32 18.08 -4.62
CA SER A 168 14.16 18.50 -5.75
C SER A 168 15.31 17.54 -6.01
N ASP A 169 15.87 16.92 -4.96
CA ASP A 169 16.99 15.99 -5.03
C ASP A 169 16.62 14.66 -5.71
N ALA A 170 15.32 14.38 -5.84
CA ALA A 170 14.79 13.21 -6.52
C ALA A 170 14.41 13.49 -7.98
N VAL A 171 14.53 14.75 -8.44
CA VAL A 171 14.21 15.16 -9.81
C VAL A 171 15.46 15.06 -10.67
N HIS A 172 15.37 14.24 -11.72
CA HIS A 172 16.46 14.03 -12.67
C HIS A 172 16.04 14.52 -14.05
N PHE A 173 16.83 15.42 -14.61
CA PHE A 173 16.63 15.96 -15.95
C PHE A 173 17.42 15.15 -16.96
N LEU A 174 16.76 14.71 -18.04
CA LEU A 174 17.37 13.96 -19.13
C LEU A 174 17.38 14.86 -20.37
N GLY A 175 18.56 15.04 -20.98
CA GLY A 175 18.71 15.76 -22.24
C GLY A 175 19.25 17.19 -22.16
N CYS A 176 19.89 17.60 -21.05
CA CYS A 176 20.63 18.87 -21.04
C CYS A 176 21.91 18.74 -21.87
N GLU A 177 21.84 18.94 -23.19
CA GLU A 177 22.99 19.47 -23.94
C GLU A 177 23.03 20.99 -23.79
N ASP A 178 24.25 21.53 -23.72
CA ASP A 178 24.57 22.94 -23.41
C ASP A 178 23.56 23.97 -23.95
N GLY A 179 22.68 24.44 -23.06
CA GLY A 179 21.76 25.56 -23.33
C GLY A 179 20.42 25.21 -24.00
N GLY A 180 20.07 23.93 -24.14
CA GLY A 180 18.77 23.49 -24.68
C GLY A 180 17.64 23.39 -23.63
N ASP A 181 16.39 23.42 -24.10
CA ASP A 181 15.20 23.16 -23.30
C ASP A 181 15.22 21.73 -22.73
N VAL A 182 14.77 21.58 -21.48
CA VAL A 182 14.61 20.28 -20.83
C VAL A 182 13.53 19.47 -21.56
N GLU A 183 13.92 18.48 -22.36
CA GLU A 183 12.96 17.63 -23.06
C GLU A 183 12.23 16.68 -22.11
N LYS A 184 12.91 16.13 -21.10
CA LYS A 184 12.35 15.10 -20.21
C LYS A 184 12.91 15.21 -18.80
N PHE A 185 12.07 14.88 -17.82
CA PHE A 185 12.48 14.65 -16.45
C PHE A 185 11.79 13.42 -15.89
N TYR A 186 12.40 12.82 -14.87
CA TYR A 186 11.75 11.81 -14.05
C TYR A 186 12.01 12.08 -12.57
N ILE A 187 11.11 11.58 -11.73
CA ILE A 187 11.21 11.71 -10.28
C ILE A 187 11.39 10.30 -9.73
N ASP A 188 12.56 10.03 -9.15
CA ASP A 188 12.95 8.71 -8.68
C ASP A 188 12.24 8.32 -7.38
N ARG A 189 12.33 9.19 -6.37
CA ARG A 189 11.77 8.94 -5.04
C ARG A 189 10.52 9.77 -4.81
N LYS A 190 9.39 9.07 -4.63
CA LYS A 190 8.08 9.64 -4.31
C LYS A 190 7.50 8.91 -3.11
N GLU A 191 6.95 9.66 -2.17
CA GLU A 191 6.12 9.14 -1.10
C GLU A 191 4.65 9.44 -1.45
N TYR A 192 3.81 8.42 -1.33
CA TYR A 192 2.39 8.55 -1.61
C TYR A 192 1.60 8.59 -0.30
N ALA A 193 0.51 9.34 -0.30
CA ALA A 193 -0.51 9.32 0.75
C ALA A 193 -1.87 9.19 0.08
N ASP A 194 -2.61 8.14 0.38
CA ASP A 194 -3.99 7.96 -0.08
C ASP A 194 -4.94 7.84 1.10
N TYR A 195 -6.14 8.39 0.95
CA TYR A 195 -7.18 8.19 1.96
C TYR A 195 -8.57 8.31 1.35
N ILE A 196 -9.40 7.30 1.62
CA ILE A 196 -10.83 7.32 1.31
C ILE A 196 -11.58 7.74 2.58
N GLY A 197 -12.12 8.95 2.59
CA GLY A 197 -12.89 9.45 3.73
C GLY A 197 -12.71 10.94 3.96
N SER A 198 -12.50 11.33 5.23
CA SER A 198 -12.43 12.75 5.60
C SER A 198 -11.11 13.40 5.22
N SER A 199 -11.16 14.68 4.84
CA SER A 199 -9.97 15.51 4.60
C SER A 199 -9.04 15.58 5.80
N HIS A 200 -9.59 15.47 7.02
CA HIS A 200 -8.81 15.51 8.25
C HIS A 200 -7.86 14.31 8.36
N GLU A 201 -8.38 13.09 8.17
CA GLU A 201 -7.55 11.88 8.23
C GLU A 201 -6.54 11.87 7.09
N PHE A 202 -6.94 12.25 5.87
CA PHE A 202 -5.99 12.47 4.77
C PHE A 202 -4.85 13.41 5.15
N GLY A 203 -5.15 14.53 5.83
CA GLY A 203 -4.15 15.48 6.31
C GLY A 203 -3.11 14.85 7.25
N LYS A 204 -3.50 13.88 8.09
CA LYS A 204 -2.57 13.13 8.94
C LYS A 204 -1.64 12.24 8.10
N HIS A 205 -2.21 11.51 7.14
CA HIS A 205 -1.44 10.66 6.23
C HIS A 205 -0.43 11.48 5.41
N LEU A 206 -0.88 12.60 4.85
CA LEU A 206 -0.04 13.51 4.07
C LEU A 206 1.07 14.13 4.93
N PHE A 207 0.75 14.55 6.16
CA PHE A 207 1.75 15.06 7.10
C PHE A 207 2.82 14.00 7.44
N SER A 208 2.40 12.75 7.68
CA SER A 208 3.32 11.63 7.91
C SER A 208 4.23 11.38 6.72
N ALA A 209 3.68 11.36 5.50
CA ALA A 209 4.45 11.22 4.25
C ALA A 209 5.44 12.39 4.05
N ALA A 210 5.01 13.61 4.38
CA ALA A 210 5.84 14.81 4.32
C ALA A 210 7.03 14.72 5.29
N LEU A 211 6.81 14.30 6.54
CA LEU A 211 7.89 14.12 7.52
C LEU A 211 8.92 13.10 7.06
N ARG A 212 8.49 11.95 6.52
CA ARG A 212 9.40 10.93 5.97
C ARG A 212 10.23 11.46 4.79
N SER A 213 9.65 12.37 4.03
CA SER A 213 10.29 13.00 2.88
C SER A 213 11.20 14.18 3.25
N GLY A 214 11.34 14.52 4.53
CA GLY A 214 12.21 15.61 4.99
C GLY A 214 11.49 16.96 5.17
N TYR A 215 10.18 16.96 5.41
CA TYR A 215 9.46 18.17 5.80
C TYR A 215 10.12 18.82 7.02
N ARG A 216 10.43 20.12 6.90
CA ARG A 216 11.23 20.94 7.84
C ARG A 216 12.70 20.54 8.03
N THR A 217 13.19 19.57 7.26
CA THR A 217 14.62 19.41 6.96
C THR A 217 15.00 20.31 5.77
N TYR A 218 14.14 20.41 4.76
CA TYR A 218 14.30 21.38 3.67
C TYR A 218 13.87 22.78 4.09
N ARG A 219 14.62 23.78 3.62
CA ARG A 219 14.31 25.22 3.85
C ARG A 219 13.03 25.67 3.15
N ARG A 220 12.67 25.04 2.04
CA ARG A 220 11.49 25.40 1.24
C ARG A 220 10.59 24.21 1.08
N THR A 221 9.30 24.45 1.22
CA THR A 221 8.25 23.48 0.92
C THR A 221 7.21 24.15 0.05
N VAL A 222 6.92 23.54 -1.10
CA VAL A 222 5.92 24.00 -2.06
C VAL A 222 4.77 23.02 -2.03
N ILE A 223 3.56 23.55 -1.89
CA ILE A 223 2.34 22.76 -1.94
C ILE A 223 1.57 23.15 -3.21
N ILE A 224 1.27 22.17 -4.03
CA ILE A 224 0.46 22.28 -5.23
C ILE A 224 -0.83 21.53 -4.97
N SER A 225 -1.97 22.22 -5.01
CA SER A 225 -3.28 21.62 -4.77
C SER A 225 -4.21 21.94 -5.92
N LEU A 226 -4.79 20.91 -6.53
CA LEU A 226 -5.82 21.04 -7.56
C LEU A 226 -7.24 20.85 -6.99
N CYS A 227 -7.34 20.40 -5.74
CA CYS A 227 -8.58 20.31 -4.97
C CYS A 227 -8.65 21.38 -3.87
N GLY A 228 -9.85 21.60 -3.31
CA GLY A 228 -10.14 22.65 -2.32
C GLY A 228 -9.26 22.64 -1.05
N ILE A 229 -9.51 23.56 -0.12
CA ILE A 229 -8.67 23.78 1.07
C ILE A 229 -8.52 22.49 1.91
N VAL A 230 -7.30 21.95 1.96
CA VAL A 230 -6.89 20.94 2.94
C VAL A 230 -6.11 21.66 4.04
N GLU A 231 -6.66 21.69 5.25
CA GLU A 231 -5.90 22.16 6.41
C GLU A 231 -4.88 21.10 6.81
N ILE A 232 -3.62 21.35 6.50
CA ILE A 232 -2.50 20.56 7.02
C ILE A 232 -2.02 21.25 8.31
N PRO A 233 -2.19 20.62 9.49
CA PRO A 233 -1.92 21.29 10.75
C PRO A 233 -0.47 21.76 10.83
N LYS A 234 -0.28 23.05 11.14
CA LYS A 234 1.03 23.69 11.38
C LYS A 234 2.03 23.57 10.21
N MET A 235 1.55 23.35 8.99
CA MET A 235 2.32 23.60 7.76
C MET A 235 2.29 25.07 7.39
N VAL A 236 3.47 25.67 7.22
CA VAL A 236 3.58 27.02 6.64
C VAL A 236 3.42 26.86 5.14
N VAL A 237 2.23 27.16 4.63
CA VAL A 237 1.88 26.98 3.21
C VAL A 237 2.14 28.27 2.44
N THR A 238 2.97 28.20 1.40
CA THR A 238 2.98 29.22 0.35
C THR A 238 2.14 28.69 -0.80
N PHE A 239 0.92 29.22 -0.96
CA PHE A 239 0.03 28.83 -2.04
C PHE A 239 0.52 29.40 -3.37
N SER A 240 0.67 28.54 -4.39
CA SER A 240 0.73 28.96 -5.79
C SER A 240 -0.50 28.38 -6.48
N LEU A 241 -1.55 29.19 -6.62
CA LEU A 241 -2.74 28.85 -7.39
C LEU A 241 -2.40 28.98 -8.87
N PHE A 242 -2.25 27.86 -9.57
CA PHE A 242 -2.31 27.82 -11.02
C PHE A 242 -3.72 27.39 -11.42
N TRP A 243 -4.53 28.36 -11.84
CA TRP A 243 -5.71 28.08 -12.66
C TRP A 243 -5.19 27.90 -14.10
N LEU A 244 -5.38 26.70 -14.65
CA LEU A 244 -5.31 26.45 -16.10
C LEU A 244 -6.71 26.54 -16.68
#